data_AF-A0A661P5R2-F1
#
_entry.id   AF-A0A661P5R2-F1
#
_cell.length_a   1.000
_cell.length_b   1.000
_cell.length_c   1.000
_cell.angle_alpha   90.00
_cell.angle_beta   90.00
_cell.angle_gamma   90.00
#
_symmetry.space_group_name_H-M   'P 1'
#
loop_
_entity.id
_entity.type
_entity.pdbx_description
1 polymer ?
#
loop_
_entity_poly.entity_id
_entity_poly.type
_entity_poly.pdbx_seq_one_letter_code
_entity_poly.pdbx_strand_id
1 'polypeptide(L)'
;MADKKKERRSLLREHHPAAGKQNVLPDFQVKEYNYVLRVLPEDRKLLESYRESLASGTAGFAEVYYNFLFDNPDIADVLYAYERSGGDVGMLVRSELETMLAGIIGTTGNSNESKLVSAGQSLLENGFRPVWIIASYNLLIDYINKLLTE
;
A
#
# COMPACT_ATOMS: atom_id res chain seq x y z
N MET A 1 41.65 11.70 44.67
CA MET A 1 41.59 10.97 43.38
C MET A 1 40.15 10.52 43.18
N ALA A 2 39.32 11.42 42.67
CA ALA A 2 38.95 11.47 41.24
C ALA A 2 37.83 10.48 40.88
N ASP A 3 36.63 10.75 41.39
CA ASP A 3 35.51 11.34 40.61
C ASP A 3 35.44 11.07 39.09
N LYS A 4 35.79 9.85 38.64
CA LYS A 4 35.79 9.47 37.21
C LYS A 4 35.27 8.05 36.95
N LYS A 5 34.27 7.60 37.70
CA LYS A 5 33.67 6.26 37.45
C LYS A 5 32.14 6.24 37.35
N LYS A 6 31.48 7.39 37.48
CA LYS A 6 30.01 7.49 37.41
C LYS A 6 29.48 8.09 36.09
N GLU A 7 30.37 8.40 35.15
CA GLU A 7 30.05 9.14 33.91
C GLU A 7 30.17 8.30 32.63
N ARG A 8 30.18 6.96 32.74
CA ARG A 8 30.28 6.05 31.56
C ARG A 8 29.14 5.04 31.42
N ARG A 9 28.06 5.19 32.20
CA ARG A 9 26.86 4.33 32.11
C ARG A 9 25.57 5.10 31.76
N SER A 10 25.69 6.31 31.22
CA SER A 10 24.59 7.10 30.67
C SER A 10 24.42 6.98 29.14
N LEU A 11 25.15 6.08 28.46
CA LEU A 11 24.90 5.77 27.04
C LEU A 11 23.80 4.70 26.88
N LEU A 12 22.73 4.87 27.66
CA LEU A 12 21.46 4.22 27.40
C LEU A 12 20.73 5.08 26.38
N ARG A 13 20.61 4.52 25.17
CA ARG A 13 19.38 4.61 24.39
C ARG A 13 19.02 6.01 23.90
N GLU A 14 19.75 6.47 22.89
CA GLU A 14 19.17 7.34 21.86
C GLU A 14 19.07 6.55 20.57
N HIS A 15 18.14 5.59 20.56
CA HIS A 15 17.47 5.22 19.32
C HIS A 15 16.68 6.45 18.89
N HIS A 16 17.31 7.35 18.14
CA HIS A 16 16.57 8.25 17.29
C HIS A 16 15.82 7.37 16.28
N PRO A 17 14.46 7.36 16.27
CA PRO A 17 13.79 6.91 15.06
C PRO A 17 14.18 7.95 14.02
N ALA A 18 14.88 7.52 12.96
CA ALA A 18 15.01 8.34 11.79
C ALA A 18 13.59 8.71 11.37
N ALA A 19 13.22 9.98 11.58
CA ALA A 19 11.98 10.53 11.08
C ALA A 19 12.02 10.28 9.57
N GLY A 20 11.24 9.28 9.13
CA GLY A 20 11.11 8.95 7.72
C GLY A 20 10.77 10.23 6.99
N LYS A 21 11.66 10.69 6.12
CA LYS A 21 11.34 11.76 5.19
C LYS A 21 10.09 11.28 4.47
N GLN A 22 8.96 11.92 4.72
CA GLN A 22 7.78 11.74 3.88
C GLN A 22 8.26 12.08 2.46
N ASN A 23 8.38 11.06 1.62
CA ASN A 23 8.65 11.23 0.20
C ASN A 23 7.44 11.94 -0.37
N VAL A 24 7.44 13.27 -0.32
CA VAL A 24 6.45 14.09 -1.01
C VAL A 24 6.86 14.05 -2.48
N LEU A 25 6.04 13.42 -3.33
CA LEU A 25 6.33 13.41 -4.76
C LEU A 25 6.45 14.85 -5.29
N PRO A 26 7.29 15.08 -6.31
CA PRO A 26 7.27 16.33 -7.05
C PRO A 26 5.87 16.66 -7.59
N ASP A 27 5.52 17.96 -7.59
CA ASP A 27 4.20 18.46 -8.03
C ASP A 27 3.75 17.96 -9.40
N PHE A 28 4.67 17.67 -10.32
CA PHE A 28 4.34 17.17 -11.65
C PHE A 28 3.72 15.76 -11.62
N GLN A 29 4.16 14.89 -10.71
CA GLN A 29 3.64 13.53 -10.58
C GLN A 29 2.26 13.51 -9.94
N VAL A 30 1.99 14.41 -8.98
CA VAL A 30 0.65 14.61 -8.41
C VAL A 30 -0.32 15.15 -9.46
N LYS A 31 0.14 16.06 -10.34
CA LYS A 31 -0.67 16.56 -11.47
C LYS A 31 -0.96 15.47 -12.49
N GLU A 32 0.04 14.67 -12.86
CA GLU A 32 -0.12 13.52 -13.76
C GLU A 32 -1.12 12.51 -13.19
N TYR A 33 -0.98 12.14 -11.91
CA TYR A 33 -1.92 11.25 -11.21
C TYR A 33 -3.37 11.73 -11.33
N ASN A 34 -3.64 13.00 -10.96
CA ASN A 34 -4.99 13.55 -11.00
C ASN A 34 -5.52 13.66 -12.43
N TYR A 35 -4.66 13.99 -13.40
CA TYR A 35 -5.02 14.09 -14.81
C TYR A 35 -5.38 12.71 -15.41
N VAL A 36 -4.57 11.69 -15.15
CA VAL A 36 -4.74 10.33 -15.69
C VAL A 36 -5.96 9.66 -15.08
N LEU A 37 -6.14 9.77 -13.77
CA LEU A 37 -7.25 9.09 -13.07
C LEU A 37 -8.56 9.88 -13.14
N ARG A 38 -8.54 11.11 -13.63
CA ARG A 38 -9.72 11.98 -13.80
C ARG A 38 -10.61 12.06 -12.55
N VAL A 39 -10.02 12.06 -11.37
CA VAL A 39 -10.79 12.11 -10.11
C VAL A 39 -11.36 13.51 -9.93
N LEU A 40 -12.66 13.66 -10.19
CA LEU A 40 -13.37 14.93 -10.05
C LEU A 40 -13.79 15.17 -8.59
N PRO A 41 -14.04 16.43 -8.19
CA PRO A 41 -14.56 16.75 -6.86
C PRO A 41 -15.87 16.01 -6.53
N GLU A 42 -16.71 15.73 -7.51
CA GLU A 42 -17.96 14.99 -7.36
C GLU A 42 -17.72 13.51 -7.02
N ASP A 43 -16.73 12.88 -7.66
CA ASP A 43 -16.34 11.49 -7.40
C ASP A 43 -15.88 11.33 -5.95
N ARG A 44 -15.18 12.34 -5.41
CA ARG A 44 -14.75 12.35 -4.01
C ARG A 44 -15.92 12.40 -3.04
N LYS A 45 -16.96 13.18 -3.33
CA LYS A 45 -18.18 13.22 -2.51
C LYS A 45 -18.92 11.89 -2.55
N LEU A 46 -18.99 11.27 -3.72
CA LEU A 46 -19.60 9.95 -3.89
C LEU A 46 -18.84 8.88 -3.09
N LEU A 47 -17.50 8.88 -3.17
CA LEU A 47 -16.64 7.97 -2.42
C LEU A 47 -16.84 8.11 -0.91
N GLU A 48 -16.94 9.34 -0.39
CA GLU A 48 -17.19 9.58 1.04
C GLU A 48 -18.55 9.00 1.47
N SER A 49 -19.57 9.04 0.60
CA SER A 49 -20.90 8.49 0.93
C SER A 49 -20.93 6.97 1.05
N TYR A 50 -20.01 6.25 0.38
CA TYR A 50 -19.89 4.79 0.44
C TYR A 50 -18.77 4.31 1.38
N ARG A 51 -18.06 5.23 2.03
CA ARG A 51 -16.82 4.93 2.76
C ARG A 51 -17.00 3.90 3.87
N GLU A 52 -18.07 3.99 4.65
CA GLU A 52 -18.33 3.04 5.74
C GLU A 52 -18.63 1.62 5.20
N SER A 53 -19.43 1.51 4.15
CA SER A 53 -19.73 0.24 3.47
C SER A 53 -18.47 -0.36 2.82
N LEU A 54 -17.61 0.48 2.24
CA LEU A 54 -16.35 0.02 1.66
C LEU A 54 -15.36 -0.42 2.74
N ALA A 55 -15.32 0.27 3.88
CA ALA A 55 -14.49 -0.08 5.01
C ALA A 55 -14.88 -1.43 5.63
N SER A 56 -16.19 -1.70 5.81
CA SER A 56 -16.67 -2.97 6.35
C SER A 56 -16.37 -4.15 5.41
N GLY A 57 -16.39 -3.92 4.10
CA GLY A 57 -16.06 -4.91 3.08
C GLY A 57 -14.58 -5.28 2.98
N THR A 58 -13.65 -4.51 3.56
CA THR A 58 -12.20 -4.73 3.37
C THR A 58 -11.68 -6.10 3.81
N ALA A 59 -12.25 -6.66 4.87
CA ALA A 59 -11.83 -7.97 5.38
C ALA A 59 -12.13 -9.09 4.37
N GLY A 60 -13.30 -9.05 3.73
CA GLY A 60 -13.66 -10.01 2.69
C GLY A 60 -12.83 -9.83 1.41
N PHE A 61 -12.46 -8.58 1.07
CA PHE A 61 -11.59 -8.34 -0.07
C PHE A 61 -10.18 -8.92 0.14
N ALA A 62 -9.65 -8.82 1.37
CA ALA A 62 -8.34 -9.36 1.70
C ALA A 62 -8.25 -10.86 1.33
N GLU A 63 -9.24 -11.65 1.72
CA GLU A 63 -9.31 -13.08 1.42
C GLU A 63 -9.34 -13.34 -0.09
N VAL A 64 -10.21 -12.64 -0.82
CA VAL A 64 -10.33 -12.75 -2.28
C VAL A 64 -9.01 -12.41 -2.97
N TYR A 65 -8.32 -11.39 -2.50
CA TYR A 65 -7.03 -10.97 -3.04
C TYR A 65 -5.92 -12.00 -2.74
N TYR A 66 -5.85 -12.53 -1.52
CA TYR A 66 -4.91 -13.59 -1.17
C TYR A 66 -5.11 -14.82 -2.05
N ASN A 67 -6.34 -15.28 -2.23
CA ASN A 67 -6.64 -16.43 -3.09
C ASN A 67 -6.19 -16.17 -4.53
N PHE A 68 -6.48 -14.98 -5.08
CA PHE A 68 -6.03 -14.60 -6.43
C PHE A 68 -4.51 -14.72 -6.62
N LEU A 69 -3.71 -14.27 -5.63
CA LEU A 69 -2.25 -14.31 -5.71
C LEU A 69 -1.70 -15.74 -5.68
N PHE A 70 -2.27 -16.62 -4.86
CA PHE A 70 -1.75 -17.97 -4.64
C PHE A 70 -2.37 -19.03 -5.57
N ASP A 71 -3.57 -18.80 -6.09
CA ASP A 71 -4.21 -19.68 -7.08
C ASP A 71 -3.58 -19.54 -8.47
N ASN A 72 -2.88 -18.43 -8.74
CA ASN A 72 -2.12 -18.24 -9.96
C ASN A 72 -0.68 -18.75 -9.77
N PRO A 73 -0.26 -19.85 -10.43
CA PRO A 73 1.05 -20.44 -10.21
C PRO A 73 2.20 -19.51 -10.58
N ASP A 74 2.05 -18.66 -11.61
CA ASP A 74 3.10 -17.73 -12.01
C ASP A 74 3.31 -16.62 -10.97
N ILE A 75 2.24 -16.16 -10.32
CA ILE A 75 2.30 -15.16 -9.25
C ILE A 75 2.87 -15.80 -7.98
N ALA A 76 2.36 -16.98 -7.62
CA ALA A 76 2.82 -17.74 -6.47
C ALA A 76 4.33 -18.04 -6.55
N ASP A 77 4.84 -18.41 -7.73
CA ASP A 77 6.28 -18.64 -7.94
C ASP A 77 7.13 -17.41 -7.64
N VAL A 78 6.67 -16.21 -8.04
CA VAL A 78 7.34 -14.94 -7.73
C VAL A 78 7.30 -14.65 -6.24
N LEU A 79 6.16 -14.86 -5.57
CA LEU A 79 6.05 -14.70 -4.13
C LEU A 79 6.97 -15.66 -3.36
N TYR A 80 7.02 -16.93 -3.76
CA TYR A 80 7.93 -17.90 -3.16
C TYR A 80 9.40 -17.58 -3.46
N ALA A 81 9.72 -17.02 -4.63
CA ALA A 81 11.08 -16.57 -4.93
C ALA A 81 11.48 -15.39 -4.03
N TYR A 82 10.57 -14.44 -3.82
CA TYR A 82 10.74 -13.32 -2.90
C TYR A 82 10.98 -13.81 -1.46
N GLU A 83 10.15 -14.74 -0.97
CA GLU A 83 10.33 -15.36 0.36
C GLU A 83 11.69 -16.07 0.49
N ARG A 84 12.08 -16.86 -0.52
CA ARG A 84 13.38 -17.56 -0.55
C ARG A 84 14.57 -16.60 -0.53
N SER A 85 14.41 -15.36 -0.99
CA SER A 85 15.44 -14.33 -0.92
C SER A 85 15.52 -13.61 0.44
N GLY A 86 14.66 -13.98 1.39
CA GLY A 86 14.57 -13.40 2.73
C GLY A 86 13.49 -12.32 2.88
N GLY A 87 12.63 -12.14 1.88
CA GLY A 87 11.50 -11.23 1.93
C GLY A 87 10.34 -11.78 2.77
N ASP A 88 9.50 -10.89 3.31
CA ASP A 88 8.28 -11.25 4.03
C ASP A 88 7.07 -11.07 3.08
N VAL A 89 6.56 -12.18 2.56
CA VAL A 89 5.42 -12.20 1.64
C VAL A 89 4.17 -11.63 2.31
N GLY A 90 3.94 -11.93 3.59
CA GLY A 90 2.78 -11.42 4.32
C GLY A 90 2.81 -9.90 4.44
N MET A 91 3.98 -9.33 4.74
CA MET A 91 4.18 -7.88 4.75
C MET A 91 4.03 -7.25 3.36
N LEU A 92 4.55 -7.89 2.31
CA LEU A 92 4.43 -7.41 0.93
C LEU A 92 2.95 -7.35 0.51
N VAL A 93 2.22 -8.45 0.67
CA VAL A 93 0.80 -8.55 0.28
C VAL A 93 -0.05 -7.60 1.12
N ARG A 94 0.23 -7.47 2.42
CA ARG A 94 -0.47 -6.52 3.28
C ARG A 94 -0.22 -5.08 2.87
N SER A 95 1.02 -4.71 2.58
CA SER A 95 1.37 -3.36 2.12
C SER A 95 0.68 -3.02 0.79
N GLU A 96 0.58 -3.99 -0.10
CA GLU A 96 -0.10 -3.80 -1.39
C GLU A 96 -1.62 -3.69 -1.22
N LEU A 97 -2.22 -4.55 -0.40
CA LEU A 97 -3.63 -4.47 -0.03
C LEU A 97 -3.97 -3.12 0.61
N GLU A 98 -3.15 -2.65 1.55
CA GLU A 98 -3.29 -1.33 2.16
C GLU A 98 -3.19 -0.22 1.13
N THR A 99 -2.30 -0.33 0.14
CA THR A 99 -2.15 0.67 -0.93
C THR A 99 -3.38 0.71 -1.83
N MET A 100 -3.87 -0.46 -2.27
CA MET A 100 -5.10 -0.57 -3.06
C MET A 100 -6.31 0.01 -2.31
N LEU A 101 -6.47 -0.33 -1.03
CA LEU A 101 -7.59 0.13 -0.21
C LEU A 101 -7.45 1.60 0.20
N ALA A 102 -6.24 2.13 0.38
CA ALA A 102 -6.01 3.54 0.68
C ALA A 102 -6.52 4.46 -0.42
N GLY A 103 -6.53 4.01 -1.69
CA GLY A 103 -7.14 4.73 -2.79
C GLY A 103 -8.66 4.91 -2.66
N ILE A 104 -9.32 4.06 -1.87
CA ILE A 104 -10.78 4.00 -1.72
C ILE A 104 -11.24 4.51 -0.36
N ILE A 105 -10.53 4.14 0.71
CA ILE A 105 -10.94 4.38 2.11
C ILE A 105 -10.08 5.47 2.76
N GLY A 106 -8.93 5.77 2.18
CA GLY A 106 -8.03 6.81 2.67
C GLY A 106 -8.67 8.20 2.55
N THR A 107 -8.33 9.09 3.48
CA THR A 107 -8.60 10.52 3.27
C THR A 107 -7.78 11.00 2.07
N THR A 108 -8.44 11.53 1.05
CA THR A 108 -7.74 12.06 -0.14
C THR A 108 -6.83 13.22 0.28
N GLY A 109 -5.52 13.02 0.17
CA GLY A 109 -4.49 14.03 0.39
C GLY A 109 -3.17 13.59 -0.24
N ASN A 110 -2.27 14.55 -0.47
CA ASN A 110 -1.01 14.44 -1.25
C ASN A 110 -0.06 13.27 -0.88
N SER A 111 -0.33 12.55 0.21
CA SER A 111 0.44 11.40 0.67
C SER A 111 0.03 10.09 -0.01
N ASN A 112 -1.16 10.00 -0.63
CA ASN A 112 -1.63 8.76 -1.25
C ASN A 112 -1.02 8.54 -2.64
N GLU A 113 -0.84 9.60 -3.41
CA GLU A 113 -0.17 9.57 -4.72
C GLU A 113 1.26 9.07 -4.59
N SER A 114 1.95 9.58 -3.56
CA SER A 114 3.33 9.21 -3.23
C SER A 114 3.49 7.75 -2.88
N LYS A 115 2.54 7.21 -2.11
CA LYS A 115 2.51 5.80 -1.75
C LYS A 115 2.26 4.93 -2.97
N LEU A 116 1.29 5.29 -3.83
CA LEU A 116 0.95 4.50 -5.01
C LEU A 116 2.13 4.38 -5.99
N VAL A 117 2.82 5.48 -6.30
CA VAL A 117 3.99 5.46 -7.18
C VAL A 117 5.10 4.58 -6.59
N SER A 118 5.37 4.73 -5.29
CA SER A 118 6.40 3.92 -4.62
C SER A 118 6.05 2.42 -4.55
N ALA A 119 4.77 2.08 -4.37
CA ALA A 119 4.29 0.70 -4.34
C ALA A 119 4.42 0.04 -5.71
N GLY A 120 3.97 0.73 -6.77
CA GLY A 120 4.08 0.22 -8.15
C GLY A 120 5.52 -0.04 -8.56
N GLN A 121 6.45 0.85 -8.18
CA GLN A 121 7.88 0.64 -8.43
C GLN A 121 8.43 -0.56 -7.65
N SER A 122 8.08 -0.69 -6.37
CA SER A 122 8.52 -1.83 -5.54
C SER A 122 8.04 -3.17 -6.09
N LEU A 123 6.79 -3.27 -6.56
CA LEU A 123 6.27 -4.48 -7.19
C LEU A 123 7.06 -4.85 -8.45
N LEU A 124 7.32 -3.86 -9.32
CA LEU A 124 8.06 -4.07 -10.55
C LEU A 124 9.50 -4.56 -10.27
N GLU A 125 10.17 -3.97 -9.29
CA GLU A 125 11.51 -4.37 -8.84
C GLU A 125 11.53 -5.81 -8.30
N ASN A 126 10.43 -6.28 -7.73
CA ASN A 126 10.26 -7.66 -7.25
C ASN A 126 9.72 -8.63 -8.32
N GLY A 127 9.65 -8.21 -9.59
CA GLY A 127 9.29 -9.08 -10.70
C GLY A 127 7.79 -9.27 -10.93
N PHE A 128 6.94 -8.49 -10.25
CA PHE A 128 5.51 -8.46 -10.57
C PHE A 128 5.29 -7.87 -11.95
N ARG A 129 4.52 -8.58 -12.77
CA ARG A 129 4.20 -8.13 -14.12
C ARG A 129 3.06 -7.10 -14.07
N PRO A 130 3.11 -6.01 -14.88
CA PRO A 130 2.04 -5.01 -14.90
C PRO A 130 0.63 -5.56 -15.12
N VAL A 131 0.48 -6.65 -15.90
CA VAL A 131 -0.81 -7.31 -16.11
C VAL A 131 -1.43 -7.86 -14.82
N TRP A 132 -0.61 -8.31 -13.87
CA TRP A 132 -1.10 -8.82 -12.57
C TRP A 132 -1.56 -7.69 -11.66
N ILE A 133 -0.89 -6.54 -11.73
CA ILE A 133 -1.31 -5.32 -11.03
C ILE A 133 -2.68 -4.88 -11.55
N ILE A 134 -2.84 -4.79 -12.88
CA ILE A 134 -4.13 -4.44 -13.51
C ILE A 134 -5.22 -5.45 -13.11
N ALA A 135 -4.92 -6.75 -13.12
CA ALA A 135 -5.86 -7.78 -12.69
C ALA A 135 -6.28 -7.62 -11.21
N SER A 136 -5.37 -7.21 -10.34
CA SER A 136 -5.66 -6.93 -8.92
C SER A 136 -6.64 -5.77 -8.75
N TYR A 137 -6.48 -4.70 -9.54
CA TYR A 137 -7.43 -3.58 -9.55
C TYR A 137 -8.78 -3.96 -10.15
N ASN A 138 -8.83 -4.81 -11.17
CA ASN A 138 -10.11 -5.33 -11.69
C ASN A 138 -10.85 -6.14 -10.62
N LEU A 139 -10.13 -6.99 -9.87
CA LEU A 139 -10.70 -7.75 -8.76
C LEU A 139 -11.30 -6.84 -7.68
N LEU A 140 -10.61 -5.73 -7.38
CA LEU A 140 -11.09 -4.73 -6.44
C LEU A 140 -12.35 -4.02 -6.95
N ILE A 141 -12.39 -3.62 -8.23
CA ILE A 141 -13.56 -3.00 -8.85
C ILE A 141 -14.76 -3.96 -8.81
N ASP A 142 -14.55 -5.22 -9.17
CA ASP A 142 -15.61 -6.24 -9.13
C ASP A 142 -16.14 -6.45 -7.71
N TYR A 143 -15.25 -6.43 -6.72
CA TYR A 143 -15.62 -6.55 -5.32
C TYR A 143 -16.45 -5.35 -4.84
N ILE A 144 -16.03 -4.13 -5.17
CA ILE A 144 -16.78 -2.89 -4.88
C ILE A 144 -18.16 -2.94 -5.52
N ASN A 145 -18.25 -3.32 -6.81
CA ASN A 145 -19.52 -3.38 -7.51
C ASN A 145 -20.50 -4.36 -6.85
N LYS A 146 -20.02 -5.50 -6.36
CA LYS A 146 -20.85 -6.43 -5.58
C LYS A 146 -21.37 -5.79 -4.30
N LEU A 147 -20.48 -5.18 -3.51
CA LEU A 147 -20.85 -4.50 -2.26
C LEU A 147 -21.85 -3.36 -2.44
N LEU A 148 -21.82 -2.66 -3.58
CA LEU A 148 -22.72 -1.54 -3.86
C LEU A 148 -24.06 -1.96 -4.48
N THR A 149 -24.16 -3.19 -4.96
CA THR A 149 -25.38 -3.73 -5.59
C THR A 149 -26.23 -4.56 -4.62
N GLU A 150 -25.62 -5.05 -3.53
CA GLU A 150 -26.28 -5.72 -2.40
C GLU A 150 -26.96 -4.73 -1.44
#